data_AF-A0A967LS08-F1
#
_entry.id   AF-A0A967LS08-F1
#
_cell.length_a   1.000
_cell.length_b   1.000
_cell.length_c   1.000
_cell.angle_alpha   90.00
_cell.angle_beta   90.00
_cell.angle_gamma   90.00
#
_symmetry.space_group_name_H-M   'P 1'
#
loop_
_entity.id
_entity.type
_entity.pdbx_description
1 polymer ?
#
loop_
_entity_poly.entity_id
_entity_poly.type
_entity_poly.pdbx_seq_one_letter_code
_entity_poly.pdbx_strand_id
1 'polypeptide(L)'
;MGPFGKRVLTEGLVAGLIGFVVVALFFVVLNLAQGRSPFYTAALLGATLFYGLEDPADLVVWAGPVLAYNGVHLLVFLVLGVVAAWLASEAERGPQFWYLALSLFILLVFHMYGAVLWFADVLRGALPWWAVGGASLGAGIAMIAYLWRAHPRLRRQFREYEDQPI
;
A
#
# COMPACT_ATOMS: atom_id res chain seq x y z
N MET A 1 -3.07 -20.85 -16.95
CA MET A 1 -3.44 -19.42 -16.92
C MET A 1 -3.38 -18.87 -18.34
N GLY A 2 -4.51 -18.37 -18.87
CA GLY A 2 -4.54 -17.72 -20.19
C GLY A 2 -3.71 -16.43 -20.22
N PRO A 3 -3.39 -15.89 -21.42
CA PRO A 3 -2.57 -14.68 -21.58
C PRO A 3 -3.09 -13.46 -20.81
N PHE A 4 -4.41 -13.36 -20.61
CA PHE A 4 -5.04 -12.35 -19.76
C PHE A 4 -4.62 -12.45 -18.28
N GLY A 5 -4.63 -13.67 -17.72
CA GLY A 5 -4.27 -13.89 -16.31
C GLY A 5 -2.79 -13.62 -16.02
N LYS A 6 -1.90 -13.88 -17.00
CA LYS A 6 -0.47 -13.55 -16.85
C LYS A 6 -0.23 -12.03 -16.80
N ARG A 7 -0.97 -11.27 -17.61
CA ARG A 7 -0.85 -9.81 -17.65
C ARG A 7 -1.30 -9.17 -16.34
N VAL A 8 -2.48 -9.55 -15.84
CA VAL A 8 -3.01 -9.09 -14.54
C VAL A 8 -2.04 -9.41 -13.40
N LEU A 9 -1.46 -10.62 -13.39
CA LEU A 9 -0.50 -11.01 -12.37
C LEU A 9 0.75 -10.13 -12.42
N THR A 10 1.36 -9.93 -13.59
CA THR A 10 2.58 -9.11 -13.72
C THR A 10 2.34 -7.64 -13.37
N GLU A 11 1.30 -7.03 -13.93
CA GLU A 11 0.94 -5.64 -13.64
C GLU A 11 0.63 -5.46 -12.14
N GLY A 12 -0.05 -6.45 -11.57
CA GLY A 12 -0.36 -6.47 -10.15
C GLY A 12 0.86 -6.58 -9.25
N LEU A 13 1.77 -7.49 -9.52
CA LEU A 13 3.01 -7.63 -8.74
C LEU A 13 3.87 -6.36 -8.82
N VAL A 14 3.96 -5.73 -9.99
CA VAL A 14 4.67 -4.45 -10.15
C VAL A 14 3.99 -3.33 -9.38
N ALA A 15 2.67 -3.21 -9.48
CA ALA A 15 1.91 -2.22 -8.70
C ALA A 15 2.13 -2.44 -7.19
N GLY A 16 2.04 -3.68 -6.72
CA GLY A 16 2.30 -4.02 -5.32
C GLY A 16 3.72 -3.63 -4.87
N LEU A 17 4.74 -3.97 -5.66
CA LEU A 17 6.12 -3.61 -5.38
C LEU A 17 6.32 -2.09 -5.30
N ILE A 18 5.70 -1.32 -6.20
CA ILE A 18 5.72 0.15 -6.18
C ILE A 18 5.13 0.65 -4.86
N GLY A 19 3.97 0.15 -4.46
CA GLY A 19 3.33 0.54 -3.19
C GLY A 19 4.23 0.26 -1.99
N PHE A 20 4.82 -0.93 -1.91
CA PHE A 20 5.76 -1.31 -0.86
C PHE A 20 6.97 -0.36 -0.79
N VAL A 21 7.62 -0.11 -1.94
CA VAL A 21 8.81 0.75 -2.01
C VAL A 21 8.48 2.18 -1.59
N VAL A 22 7.33 2.71 -2.02
CA VAL A 22 6.91 4.07 -1.66
C VAL A 22 6.72 4.19 -0.14
N VAL A 23 6.04 3.25 0.51
CA VAL A 23 5.87 3.27 1.98
C VAL A 23 7.21 3.12 2.68
N ALA A 24 8.06 2.18 2.23
CA ALA A 24 9.37 1.96 2.84
C ALA A 24 10.25 3.21 2.77
N LEU A 25 10.34 3.84 1.60
CA LEU A 25 11.11 5.08 1.42
C LEU A 25 10.54 6.24 2.23
N PHE A 26 9.21 6.38 2.29
CA PHE A 26 8.56 7.41 3.10
C PHE A 26 9.00 7.31 4.57
N PHE A 27 8.94 6.12 5.16
CA PHE A 27 9.34 5.93 6.55
C PHE A 27 10.85 6.01 6.76
N VAL A 28 11.68 5.59 5.79
CA VAL A 28 13.12 5.82 5.86
C VAL A 28 13.42 7.32 5.96
N VAL A 29 12.85 8.13 5.06
CA VAL A 29 13.04 9.58 5.05
C VAL A 29 12.51 10.22 6.34
N LEU A 30 11.32 9.83 6.78
CA LEU A 30 10.72 10.36 8.00
C LEU A 30 11.55 10.02 9.25
N ASN A 31 12.03 8.79 9.35
CA ASN A 31 12.85 8.37 10.48
C ASN A 31 14.17 9.13 10.53
N LEU A 32 14.84 9.28 9.39
CA LEU A 32 16.07 10.07 9.29
C LEU A 32 15.83 11.53 9.65
N ALA A 33 14.72 12.13 9.19
CA ALA A 33 14.34 13.51 9.52
C ALA A 33 14.06 13.69 11.02
N GLN A 34 13.69 12.63 11.73
CA GLN A 34 13.47 12.61 13.18
C GLN A 34 14.73 12.24 13.98
N GLY A 35 15.88 12.05 13.32
CA GLY A 35 17.13 11.62 13.96
C GLY A 35 17.13 10.17 14.44
N ARG A 36 16.22 9.35 13.91
CA ARG A 36 16.08 7.91 14.25
C ARG A 36 16.80 7.05 13.21
N SER A 37 17.02 5.78 13.55
CA SER A 37 17.46 4.78 12.58
C SER A 37 16.50 4.71 11.38
N PRO A 38 16.97 4.57 10.14
CA PRO A 38 16.10 4.46 8.96
C PRO A 38 15.11 3.29 9.06
N PHE A 39 15.46 2.25 9.81
CA PHE A 39 14.64 1.06 10.03
C PHE A 39 13.75 1.12 11.28
N TYR A 40 13.71 2.25 12.00
CA TYR A 40 13.00 2.39 13.27
C TYR A 40 11.53 1.95 13.18
N THR A 41 10.77 2.48 12.21
CA THR A 41 9.35 2.13 12.05
C THR A 41 9.15 0.64 11.77
N ALA A 42 9.98 0.07 10.88
CA ALA A 42 9.88 -1.35 10.53
C ALA A 42 10.23 -2.24 11.73
N ALA A 43 11.24 -1.86 12.51
CA ALA A 43 11.62 -2.56 13.73
C ALA A 43 10.52 -2.47 14.78
N LEU A 44 9.95 -1.28 14.99
CA LEU A 44 8.86 -1.03 15.95
C LEU A 44 7.65 -1.90 15.63
N LEU A 45 7.14 -1.82 14.39
CA LEU A 45 5.98 -2.61 13.98
C LEU A 45 6.28 -4.11 14.03
N GLY A 46 7.46 -4.53 13.58
CA GLY A 46 7.85 -5.94 13.66
C GLY A 46 7.97 -6.45 15.09
N ALA A 47 8.52 -5.64 16.00
CA ALA A 47 8.74 -6.02 17.38
C ALA A 47 7.42 -6.08 18.14
N THR A 48 6.52 -5.13 17.92
CA THR A 48 5.16 -5.15 18.50
C THR A 48 4.36 -6.34 17.98
N LEU A 49 4.40 -6.63 16.68
CA LEU A 49 3.57 -7.68 16.07
C LEU A 49 4.09 -9.10 16.33
N PHE A 50 5.41 -9.31 16.34
CA PHE A 50 6.00 -10.65 16.31
C PHE A 50 6.90 -10.97 17.51
N TYR A 51 7.25 -9.99 18.32
CA TYR A 51 8.21 -10.15 19.43
C TYR A 51 7.70 -9.60 20.77
N GLY A 52 6.44 -9.15 20.85
CA GLY A 52 5.81 -8.76 22.11
C GLY A 52 6.30 -7.43 22.71
N LEU A 53 6.74 -6.48 21.88
CA LEU A 53 7.12 -5.15 22.37
C LEU A 53 5.90 -4.37 22.88
N GLU A 54 5.93 -3.99 24.16
CA GLU A 54 4.87 -3.23 24.83
C GLU A 54 5.20 -1.74 25.02
N ASP A 55 6.48 -1.37 25.18
CA ASP A 55 6.91 0.03 25.30
C ASP A 55 7.88 0.39 24.15
N PRO A 56 7.59 1.44 23.35
CA PRO A 56 8.52 1.92 22.32
C PRO A 56 9.90 2.35 22.85
N ALA A 57 10.03 2.68 24.14
CA ALA A 57 11.30 3.04 24.77
C ALA A 57 12.28 1.85 24.85
N ASP A 58 11.77 0.63 24.91
CA ASP A 58 12.56 -0.61 24.98
C ASP A 58 12.95 -1.13 23.59
N LEU A 59 12.61 -0.41 22.51
CA LEU A 59 12.87 -0.85 21.16
C LEU A 59 14.38 -0.95 20.88
N VAL A 60 14.84 -2.18 20.62
CA VAL A 60 16.13 -2.45 20.00
C VAL A 60 15.95 -2.67 18.50
N VAL A 61 16.64 -1.90 17.67
CA VAL A 61 16.61 -2.06 16.22
C VAL A 61 17.61 -3.13 15.80
N TRP A 62 17.10 -4.29 15.37
CA TRP A 62 17.90 -5.38 14.81
C TRP A 62 17.16 -6.06 13.65
N ALA A 63 17.85 -6.96 12.94
CA ALA A 63 17.37 -7.46 11.65
C ALA A 63 16.05 -8.25 11.71
N GLY A 64 15.79 -9.03 12.77
CA GLY A 64 14.63 -9.93 12.83
C GLY A 64 13.29 -9.21 12.73
N PRO A 65 12.97 -8.24 13.59
CA PRO A 65 11.72 -7.48 13.54
C PRO A 65 11.58 -6.72 12.22
N VAL A 66 12.66 -6.11 11.73
CA VAL A 66 12.69 -5.37 10.47
C VAL A 66 12.34 -6.28 9.28
N LEU A 67 12.94 -7.46 9.21
CA LEU A 67 12.70 -8.43 8.14
C LEU A 67 11.31 -9.07 8.25
N ALA A 68 10.87 -9.41 9.47
CA ALA A 68 9.54 -9.98 9.71
C ALA A 68 8.44 -9.02 9.24
N TYR A 69 8.53 -7.75 9.66
CA TYR A 69 7.58 -6.73 9.22
C TYR A 69 7.63 -6.53 7.70
N ASN A 70 8.82 -6.28 7.13
CA ASN A 70 8.93 -6.01 5.69
C ASN A 70 8.51 -7.21 4.83
N GLY A 71 8.73 -8.45 5.29
CA GLY A 71 8.29 -9.65 4.58
C GLY A 71 6.77 -9.75 4.48
N VAL A 72 6.07 -9.59 5.62
CA VAL A 72 4.60 -9.59 5.64
C VAL A 72 4.05 -8.38 4.88
N HIS A 73 4.64 -7.21 5.07
CA HIS A 73 4.23 -5.97 4.43
C HIS A 73 4.37 -6.05 2.90
N LEU A 74 5.49 -6.56 2.39
CA LEU A 74 5.68 -6.82 0.97
C LEU A 74 4.65 -7.80 0.44
N LEU A 75 4.43 -8.93 1.12
CA LEU A 75 3.45 -9.94 0.70
C LEU A 75 2.04 -9.34 0.59
N VAL A 76 1.63 -8.56 1.59
CA VAL A 76 0.35 -7.84 1.56
C VAL A 76 0.29 -6.96 0.32
N PHE A 77 1.29 -6.10 0.10
CA PHE A 77 1.33 -5.21 -1.06
C PHE A 77 1.26 -5.93 -2.40
N LEU A 78 1.95 -7.07 -2.55
CA LEU A 78 1.89 -7.88 -3.76
C LEU A 78 0.47 -8.42 -4.01
N VAL A 79 -0.19 -8.93 -2.97
CA VAL A 79 -1.59 -9.37 -3.07
C VAL A 79 -2.50 -8.20 -3.43
N LEU A 80 -2.34 -7.04 -2.78
CA LEU A 80 -3.15 -5.85 -3.07
C LEU A 80 -2.96 -5.38 -4.51
N GLY A 81 -1.72 -5.40 -5.01
CA GLY A 81 -1.41 -5.04 -6.38
C GLY A 81 -2.09 -5.97 -7.39
N VAL A 82 -2.07 -7.28 -7.17
CA VAL A 82 -2.76 -8.26 -8.03
C VAL A 82 -4.27 -8.05 -8.02
N VAL A 83 -4.87 -7.82 -6.84
CA VAL A 83 -6.30 -7.50 -6.73
C VAL A 83 -6.62 -6.20 -7.47
N ALA A 84 -5.79 -5.16 -7.33
CA ALA A 84 -5.98 -3.88 -8.02
C ALA A 84 -5.87 -4.02 -9.55
N ALA A 85 -4.89 -4.77 -10.06
CA ALA A 85 -4.77 -5.04 -11.50
C ALA A 85 -5.95 -5.88 -12.03
N TRP A 86 -6.43 -6.84 -11.25
CA TRP A 86 -7.61 -7.62 -11.61
C TRP A 86 -8.86 -6.74 -11.69
N LEU A 87 -9.09 -5.89 -10.68
CA LEU A 87 -10.19 -4.92 -10.67
C LEU A 87 -10.10 -3.94 -11.83
N ALA A 88 -8.90 -3.43 -12.15
CA ALA A 88 -8.68 -2.56 -13.30
C ALA A 88 -9.03 -3.25 -14.62
N SER A 89 -8.68 -4.53 -14.76
CA SER A 89 -9.03 -5.33 -15.94
C SER A 89 -10.53 -5.63 -16.05
N GLU A 90 -11.24 -5.72 -14.92
CA GLU A 90 -12.69 -5.91 -14.89
C GLU A 90 -13.42 -4.59 -15.17
N ALA A 91 -12.86 -3.45 -14.74
CA ALA A 91 -13.40 -2.12 -15.02
C ALA A 91 -13.42 -1.78 -16.52
N GLU A 92 -12.53 -2.37 -17.33
CA GLU A 92 -12.60 -2.27 -18.80
C GLU A 92 -13.90 -2.85 -19.39
N ARG A 93 -14.66 -3.66 -18.64
CA ARG A 93 -15.92 -4.28 -19.09
C ARG A 93 -17.17 -3.46 -18.80
N GLY A 94 -17.09 -2.36 -18.04
CA GLY A 94 -18.22 -1.44 -17.88
C GLY A 94 -18.00 -0.26 -16.91
N PRO A 95 -18.59 0.91 -17.20
CA PRO A 95 -18.35 2.18 -16.49
C PRO A 95 -18.83 2.24 -15.03
N GLN A 96 -19.54 1.23 -14.53
CA GLN A 96 -20.00 1.17 -13.13
C GLN A 96 -19.00 0.51 -12.15
N PHE A 97 -17.96 -0.16 -12.65
CA PHE A 97 -17.06 -0.99 -11.83
C PHE A 97 -15.89 -0.23 -11.19
N TRP A 98 -15.61 1.01 -11.63
CA TRP A 98 -14.52 1.81 -11.05
C TRP A 98 -14.80 2.25 -9.60
N TYR A 99 -16.06 2.53 -9.26
CA TYR A 99 -16.46 2.88 -7.90
C TYR A 99 -16.20 1.71 -6.95
N LEU A 100 -16.54 0.48 -7.34
CA LEU A 100 -16.32 -0.71 -6.53
C LEU A 100 -14.82 -1.00 -6.33
N ALA A 101 -14.00 -0.78 -7.37
CA ALA A 101 -12.55 -0.93 -7.31
C ALA A 101 -11.88 0.12 -6.40
N LEU A 102 -12.30 1.39 -6.52
CA LEU A 102 -11.85 2.48 -5.68
C LEU A 102 -12.28 2.28 -4.22
N SER A 103 -13.53 1.85 -4.00
CA SER A 103 -14.07 1.56 -2.67
C SER A 103 -13.34 0.39 -2.00
N LEU A 104 -13.07 -0.70 -2.72
CA LEU A 104 -12.31 -1.84 -2.17
C LEU A 104 -10.85 -1.48 -1.89
N PHE A 105 -10.21 -0.67 -2.74
CA PHE A 105 -8.88 -0.14 -2.51
C PHE A 105 -8.82 0.73 -1.24
N ILE A 106 -9.76 1.66 -1.10
CA ILE A 106 -9.90 2.51 0.10
C ILE A 106 -10.16 1.66 1.34
N LEU A 107 -11.08 0.69 1.27
CA LEU A 107 -11.45 -0.18 2.40
C LEU A 107 -10.26 -1.00 2.89
N LEU A 108 -9.41 -1.47 1.98
CA LEU A 108 -8.23 -2.29 2.26
C LEU A 108 -7.09 -1.49 2.90
N VAL A 109 -6.86 -0.26 2.41
CA VAL A 109 -5.95 0.72 3.05
C VAL A 109 -6.44 1.09 4.45
N PHE A 110 -7.75 1.27 4.61
CA PHE A 110 -8.37 1.58 5.90
C PHE A 110 -8.28 0.40 6.90
N HIS A 111 -8.41 -0.85 6.44
CA HIS A 111 -8.28 -2.04 7.29
C HIS A 111 -6.83 -2.29 7.75
N MET A 112 -5.82 -1.97 6.94
CA MET A 112 -4.42 -2.02 7.39
C MET A 112 -4.16 -1.01 8.52
N TYR A 113 -4.84 0.14 8.48
CA TYR A 113 -4.87 1.12 9.56
C TYR A 113 -5.55 0.56 10.82
N GLY A 114 -6.66 -0.16 10.66
CA GLY A 114 -7.40 -0.82 11.76
C GLY A 114 -6.62 -1.92 12.47
N ALA A 115 -5.81 -2.71 11.75
CA ALA A 115 -4.97 -3.75 12.35
C ALA A 115 -3.84 -3.16 13.23
N VAL A 116 -3.28 -2.01 12.83
CA VAL A 116 -2.32 -1.23 13.63
C VAL A 116 -3.01 -0.60 14.86
N LEU A 117 -4.25 -0.12 14.70
CA LEU A 117 -5.06 0.41 15.79
C LEU A 117 -5.52 -0.66 16.79
N TRP A 118 -5.50 -1.95 16.45
CA TRP A 118 -5.77 -3.03 17.41
C TRP A 118 -4.64 -3.16 18.46
N PHE A 119 -3.40 -2.79 18.10
CA PHE A 119 -2.26 -2.69 19.03
C PHE A 119 -2.13 -1.27 19.64
N ALA A 120 -3.30 -0.67 19.92
CA ALA A 120 -3.54 0.78 20.02
C ALA A 120 -2.62 1.57 20.94
N ASP A 121 -2.14 1.00 22.04
CA ASP A 121 -1.48 1.79 23.08
C ASP A 121 0.00 2.06 22.77
N VAL A 122 0.72 1.02 22.35
CA VAL A 122 2.15 1.07 22.02
C VAL A 122 2.41 1.99 20.82
N LEU A 123 1.55 1.93 19.80
CA LEU A 123 1.80 2.55 18.50
C LEU A 123 1.31 4.00 18.41
N ARG A 124 0.30 4.40 19.20
CA ARG A 124 -0.24 5.78 19.16
C ARG A 124 0.77 6.84 19.57
N GLY A 125 1.67 6.53 20.51
CA GLY A 125 2.72 7.47 20.95
C GLY A 125 3.90 7.57 19.98
N ALA A 126 4.19 6.50 19.25
CA ALA A 126 5.41 6.40 18.43
C ALA A 126 5.18 6.69 16.94
N LEU A 127 3.98 6.41 16.40
CA LEU A 127 3.63 6.62 15.00
C LEU A 127 2.44 7.58 14.88
N PRO A 128 2.67 8.83 14.45
CA PRO A 128 1.59 9.77 14.29
C PRO A 128 0.70 9.37 13.11
N TRP A 129 -0.61 9.55 13.29
CA TRP A 129 -1.63 9.15 12.32
C TRP A 129 -1.40 9.72 10.90
N TRP A 130 -0.88 10.95 10.81
CA TRP A 130 -0.59 11.63 9.55
C TRP A 130 0.55 10.96 8.77
N ALA A 131 1.53 10.35 9.45
CA ALA A 131 2.63 9.67 8.79
C ALA A 131 2.16 8.39 8.10
N VAL A 132 1.33 7.62 8.81
CA VAL A 132 0.70 6.42 8.25
C VAL A 132 -0.25 6.79 7.10
N GLY A 133 -1.04 7.85 7.28
CA GLY A 133 -1.94 8.38 6.24
C GLY A 133 -1.17 8.86 5.01
N GLY A 134 -0.11 9.65 5.19
CA GLY A 134 0.72 10.19 4.12
C GLY A 134 1.42 9.09 3.32
N ALA A 135 1.99 8.09 3.99
CA ALA A 135 2.60 6.93 3.33
C ALA A 135 1.59 6.14 2.50
N SER A 136 0.40 5.88 3.07
CA SER A 136 -0.67 5.14 2.41
C SER A 136 -1.21 5.87 1.18
N LEU A 137 -1.42 7.18 1.29
CA LEU A 137 -1.84 8.03 0.17
C LEU A 137 -0.79 8.05 -0.94
N GLY A 138 0.49 8.22 -0.59
CA GLY A 138 1.59 8.18 -1.56
C GLY A 138 1.66 6.86 -2.31
N ALA A 139 1.54 5.74 -1.59
CA ALA A 139 1.52 4.41 -2.19
C ALA A 139 0.33 4.23 -3.14
N GLY A 140 -0.87 4.61 -2.71
CA GLY A 140 -2.06 4.50 -3.55
C GLY A 140 -2.00 5.34 -4.81
N ILE A 141 -1.55 6.59 -4.71
CA ILE A 141 -1.36 7.46 -5.88
C ILE A 141 -0.36 6.83 -6.86
N ALA A 142 0.77 6.31 -6.36
CA ALA A 142 1.79 5.70 -7.21
C ALA A 142 1.28 4.43 -7.92
N MET A 143 0.56 3.57 -7.19
CA MET A 143 -0.05 2.35 -7.74
C MET A 143 -1.10 2.67 -8.81
N ILE A 144 -2.00 3.61 -8.53
CA ILE A 144 -3.02 4.08 -9.47
C ILE A 144 -2.35 4.68 -10.71
N ALA A 145 -1.34 5.54 -10.53
CA ALA A 145 -0.62 6.16 -11.64
C ALA A 145 0.13 5.15 -12.51
N TYR A 146 0.60 4.05 -11.95
CA TYR A 146 1.19 2.93 -12.70
C TYR A 146 0.11 2.17 -13.48
N LEU A 147 -0.95 1.70 -12.83
CA LEU A 147 -2.02 0.93 -13.46
C LEU A 147 -2.74 1.74 -14.56
N TRP A 148 -2.97 3.04 -14.33
CA TRP A 148 -3.52 3.92 -15.36
C TRP A 148 -2.62 3.92 -16.62
N ARG A 149 -1.30 4.05 -16.46
CA ARG A 149 -0.37 3.99 -17.60
C ARG A 149 -0.35 2.62 -18.28
N ALA A 150 -0.50 1.54 -17.52
CA ALA A 150 -0.53 0.17 -18.02
C ALA A 150 -1.82 -0.16 -18.81
N HIS A 151 -2.92 0.57 -18.58
CA HIS A 151 -4.21 0.38 -19.26
C HIS A 151 -4.60 1.56 -20.17
N PRO A 152 -4.01 1.69 -21.38
CA PRO A 152 -4.32 2.78 -22.30
C PRO A 152 -5.75 2.77 -22.87
N ARG A 153 -6.52 1.68 -22.71
CA ARG A 153 -7.94 1.62 -23.10
C ARG A 153 -8.85 2.41 -22.14
N LEU A 154 -8.57 2.37 -20.84
CA LEU A 154 -9.24 3.23 -19.84
C LEU A 154 -9.02 4.72 -20.12
N ARG A 155 -7.84 5.10 -20.63
CA ARG A 155 -7.52 6.49 -21.06
C ARG A 155 -8.35 6.97 -22.23
N ARG A 156 -8.78 6.07 -23.12
CA ARG A 156 -9.52 6.42 -24.34
C ARG A 156 -11.00 6.63 -24.03
N GLN A 157 -11.59 5.76 -23.21
CA GLN A 157 -12.99 5.88 -22.79
C GLN A 157 -13.27 7.14 -21.95
N PHE A 158 -12.34 7.54 -21.07
CA PHE A 158 -12.51 8.80 -20.32
C PHE A 158 -12.48 10.04 -21.23
N ARG A 159 -11.64 10.01 -22.28
CA ARG A 159 -11.54 11.11 -23.25
C ARG A 159 -12.80 11.22 -24.11
N GLU A 160 -13.40 10.09 -24.48
CA GLU A 160 -14.69 10.06 -25.21
C GLU A 160 -15.89 10.52 -24.36
N TYR A 161 -15.83 10.40 -23.02
CA TYR A 161 -16.86 10.92 -22.12
C TYR A 161 -16.73 12.43 -21.89
N GLU A 162 -15.51 12.97 -21.94
CA GLU A 162 -15.23 14.41 -21.83
C GLU A 162 -15.64 15.18 -23.09
N ASP A 163 -15.66 14.52 -24.24
CA ASP A 163 -16.08 15.07 -25.54
C ASP A 163 -17.60 14.94 -25.82
N GLN A 164 -18.39 14.32 -24.93
CA GLN A 164 -19.86 14.30 -25.05
C GLN A 164 -20.47 15.50 -24.31
N PRO A 165 -21.03 16.50 -25.02
CA PRO A 165 -21.75 17.58 -24.37
C PRO A 165 -23.04 17.01 -23.74
N ILE A 166 -23.31 17.42 -22.50
CA ILE A 166 -24.53 17.13 -21.75
C ILE A 166 -25.74 17.70 -22.49
#